data_AF-A0A7W7D7P1-F1
#
_entry.id   AF-A0A7W7D7P1-F1
#
_cell.length_a   1.000
_cell.length_b   1.000
_cell.length_c   1.000
_cell.angle_alpha   90.00
_cell.angle_beta   90.00
_cell.angle_gamma   90.00
#
_symmetry.space_group_name_H-M   'P 1'
#
loop_
_entity.id
_entity.type
_entity.pdbx_description
1 polymer ?
#
loop_
_entity_poly.entity_id
_entity_poly.type
_entity_poly.pdbx_seq_one_letter_code
_entity_poly.pdbx_strand_id
1 'polypeptide(L)'
;MHDRTSAHPSPGRHRQRRPHSQPNPDLDHPAHRDWDGGQKARAAHLDLLEPGWLVLYGPYHRRFYAIARTAAVTEPLVQATTIDGLRTLMRESESEAAAGMMGARAQRGRAA
;
A
#
# COMPACT_ATOMS: atom_id res chain seq x y z
N MET A 1 -32.67 -19.16 77.79
CA MET A 1 -31.70 -18.05 77.91
C MET A 1 -30.43 -18.47 77.17
N HIS A 2 -30.11 -17.76 76.07
CA HIS A 2 -28.84 -17.64 75.31
C HIS A 2 -27.98 -18.92 75.09
N ASP A 3 -27.91 -19.52 73.89
CA ASP A 3 -27.20 -19.07 72.66
C ASP A 3 -25.68 -18.83 72.86
N ARG A 4 -24.83 -19.75 72.38
CA ARG A 4 -23.74 -19.42 71.44
C ARG A 4 -23.12 -20.67 70.82
N THR A 5 -23.65 -20.95 69.64
CA THR A 5 -23.14 -21.79 68.57
C THR A 5 -21.66 -21.50 68.31
N SER A 6 -20.82 -22.54 68.43
CA SER A 6 -19.53 -22.59 67.76
C SER A 6 -19.78 -22.66 66.25
N ALA A 7 -19.61 -21.53 65.57
CA ALA A 7 -19.57 -21.48 64.12
C ALA A 7 -18.26 -20.80 63.74
N HIS A 8 -17.25 -21.61 63.40
CA HIS A 8 -16.12 -21.13 62.63
C HIS A 8 -16.66 -20.72 61.25
N PRO A 9 -16.59 -19.45 60.84
CA PRO A 9 -16.87 -19.12 59.46
C PRO A 9 -15.71 -19.67 58.62
N SER A 10 -16.01 -20.70 57.82
CA SER A 10 -15.18 -21.02 56.66
C SER A 10 -15.00 -19.71 55.88
N PRO A 11 -13.77 -19.27 55.56
CA PRO A 11 -13.60 -18.12 54.70
C PRO A 11 -14.18 -18.52 53.35
N GLY A 12 -15.39 -18.01 53.09
CA GLY A 12 -16.04 -18.13 51.80
C GLY A 12 -15.00 -17.76 50.75
N ARG A 13 -14.90 -18.58 49.70
CA ARG A 13 -14.08 -18.29 48.53
C ARG A 13 -14.54 -16.96 47.96
N HIS A 14 -13.97 -15.90 48.50
CA HIS A 14 -14.05 -14.55 47.99
C HIS A 14 -13.38 -14.66 46.63
N ARG A 15 -14.22 -14.86 45.60
CA ARG A 15 -13.83 -14.94 44.20
C ARG A 15 -12.98 -13.70 43.98
N GLN A 16 -11.66 -13.87 44.04
CA GLN A 16 -10.73 -12.78 43.79
C GLN A 16 -11.19 -12.24 42.44
N ARG A 17 -11.71 -11.02 42.44
CA ARG A 17 -11.98 -10.29 41.22
C ARG A 17 -10.62 -10.21 40.56
N ARG A 18 -10.40 -11.09 39.57
CA ARG A 18 -9.23 -10.98 38.69
C ARG A 18 -9.21 -9.51 38.25
N PRO A 19 -8.09 -8.79 38.42
CA PRO A 19 -8.00 -7.44 37.89
C PRO A 19 -8.37 -7.53 36.40
N HIS A 20 -9.38 -6.77 36.01
CA HIS A 20 -9.96 -6.75 34.67
C HIS A 20 -9.04 -6.01 33.67
N SER A 21 -7.75 -6.28 33.75
CA SER A 21 -6.71 -5.57 33.04
C SER A 21 -5.47 -6.45 32.88
N GLN A 22 -5.66 -7.66 32.38
CA GLN A 22 -4.71 -8.12 31.37
C GLN A 22 -5.26 -7.62 30.04
N PRO A 23 -4.62 -6.64 29.37
CA PRO A 23 -4.93 -6.41 27.97
C PRO A 23 -4.72 -7.74 27.26
N ASN A 24 -5.79 -8.27 26.67
CA ASN A 24 -5.68 -9.44 25.84
C ASN A 24 -4.64 -9.10 24.75
N PRO A 25 -3.50 -9.80 24.64
CA PRO A 25 -2.58 -9.56 23.51
C PRO A 25 -3.25 -9.94 22.18
N ASP A 26 -4.38 -10.66 22.24
CA ASP A 26 -5.31 -10.90 21.14
C ASP A 26 -6.40 -9.82 21.01
N LEU A 27 -6.18 -8.59 21.49
CA LEU A 27 -6.85 -7.44 20.89
C LEU A 27 -6.29 -7.33 19.47
N ASP A 28 -6.79 -8.20 18.59
CA ASP A 28 -7.47 -7.86 17.35
C ASP A 28 -7.24 -6.38 17.02
N HIS A 29 -6.00 -6.06 16.61
CA HIS A 29 -5.85 -4.98 15.65
C HIS A 29 -6.83 -5.38 14.57
N PRO A 30 -7.90 -4.61 14.31
CA PRO A 30 -8.83 -4.98 13.26
C PRO A 30 -7.95 -5.20 12.07
N ALA A 31 -7.73 -6.48 11.69
CA ALA A 31 -6.71 -6.82 10.72
C ALA A 31 -7.07 -5.97 9.54
N HIS A 32 -6.26 -4.93 9.28
CA HIS A 32 -6.65 -3.90 8.33
C HIS A 32 -6.91 -4.70 7.07
N ARG A 33 -8.19 -4.84 6.72
CA ARG A 33 -8.56 -5.69 5.60
C ARG A 33 -8.06 -4.89 4.43
N ASP A 34 -6.83 -5.20 4.03
CA ASP A 34 -6.12 -4.55 2.96
C ASP A 34 -6.81 -5.04 1.70
N TRP A 35 -7.95 -4.41 1.43
CA TRP A 35 -8.63 -4.52 0.16
C TRP A 35 -7.58 -4.20 -0.90
N ASP A 36 -7.42 -5.14 -1.83
CA ASP A 36 -6.45 -5.09 -2.92
C ASP A 36 -4.97 -5.14 -2.49
N GLY A 37 -4.63 -5.76 -1.34
CA GLY A 37 -3.23 -5.92 -0.89
C GLY A 37 -2.31 -6.54 -1.96
N GLY A 38 -2.82 -7.50 -2.74
CA GLY A 38 -2.07 -8.07 -3.87
C GLY A 38 -1.78 -7.07 -5.00
N GLN A 39 -2.69 -6.14 -5.28
CA GLN A 39 -2.50 -5.11 -6.30
C GLN A 39 -1.53 -4.03 -5.81
N LYS A 40 -1.63 -3.63 -4.54
CA LYS A 40 -0.65 -2.74 -3.90
C LYS A 40 0.75 -3.34 -3.96
N ALA A 41 0.90 -4.64 -3.63
CA ALA A 41 2.18 -5.33 -3.69
C ALA A 41 2.75 -5.40 -5.12
N ARG A 42 1.91 -5.63 -6.14
CA ARG A 42 2.33 -5.60 -7.56
C ARG A 42 2.79 -4.22 -8.00
N ALA A 43 2.07 -3.17 -7.60
CA ALA A 43 2.47 -1.78 -7.89
C ALA A 43 3.81 -1.45 -7.24
N ALA A 44 3.99 -1.78 -5.96
CA ALA A 44 5.25 -1.59 -5.25
C ALA A 44 6.40 -2.40 -5.86
N HIS A 45 6.13 -3.61 -6.32
CA HIS A 45 7.13 -4.41 -7.01
C HIS A 45 7.56 -3.76 -8.33
N LEU A 46 6.62 -3.24 -9.12
CA LEU A 46 6.95 -2.55 -10.36
C LEU A 46 7.69 -1.23 -10.12
N ASP A 47 7.32 -0.48 -9.08
CA ASP A 47 8.02 0.74 -8.65
C ASP A 47 9.51 0.48 -8.38
N LEU A 48 9.82 -0.63 -7.71
CA LEU A 48 11.20 -1.05 -7.43
C LEU A 48 11.97 -1.46 -8.70
N LEU A 49 11.29 -2.03 -9.70
CA LEU A 49 11.92 -2.48 -10.93
C LEU A 49 12.16 -1.35 -11.94
N GLU A 50 11.37 -0.29 -11.89
CA GLU A 50 11.37 0.78 -12.89
C GLU A 50 11.70 2.13 -12.23
N PRO A 51 12.95 2.40 -11.83
CA PRO A 51 13.32 3.55 -11.00
C PRO A 51 13.09 4.93 -11.67
N GLY A 52 12.90 4.95 -13.00
CA GLY A 52 12.52 6.13 -13.77
C GLY A 52 11.04 6.53 -13.61
N TRP A 53 10.25 5.70 -12.95
CA TRP A 53 8.82 5.88 -12.74
C TRP A 53 8.47 5.80 -11.26
N LEU A 54 7.41 6.49 -10.88
CA LEU A 54 6.72 6.33 -9.61
C LEU A 54 5.42 5.58 -9.88
N VAL A 55 5.29 4.36 -9.36
CA VAL A 55 4.13 3.50 -9.61
C VAL A 55 3.23 3.43 -8.38
N LEU A 56 1.94 3.66 -8.59
CA LEU A 56 0.92 3.73 -7.54
C LEU A 56 -0.29 2.87 -7.91
N TYR A 57 -0.91 2.23 -6.91
CA TYR A 57 -2.21 1.61 -7.06
C TYR A 57 -3.26 2.40 -6.28
N GLY A 58 -4.30 2.85 -6.96
CA GLY A 58 -5.39 3.55 -6.29
C GLY A 58 -6.62 2.65 -6.10
N PRO A 59 -6.99 2.34 -4.85
CA PRO A 59 -8.02 1.34 -4.53
C PRO A 59 -9.44 1.78 -4.91
N TYR A 60 -9.72 3.08 -4.96
CA TYR A 60 -11.05 3.60 -5.26
C TYR A 60 -11.48 3.39 -6.71
N HIS A 61 -10.53 3.49 -7.64
CA HIS A 61 -10.77 3.31 -9.08
C HIS A 61 -10.17 1.99 -9.60
N ARG A 62 -9.49 1.21 -8.74
CA ARG A 62 -8.83 -0.06 -9.06
C ARG A 62 -7.96 0.02 -10.30
N ARG A 63 -7.16 1.08 -10.37
CA ARG A 63 -6.22 1.36 -11.48
C ARG A 63 -4.82 1.53 -10.94
N PHE A 64 -3.88 1.18 -11.79
CA PHE A 64 -2.48 1.49 -11.65
C PHE A 64 -2.17 2.79 -12.35
N TYR A 65 -1.25 3.55 -11.76
CA TYR A 65 -0.74 4.82 -12.27
C TYR A 65 0.77 4.74 -12.29
N ALA A 66 1.38 5.29 -13.33
CA ALA A 66 2.83 5.48 -13.39
C ALA A 66 3.09 6.94 -13.74
N ILE A 67 3.91 7.59 -12.92
CA ILE A 67 4.33 8.98 -13.11
C ILE A 67 5.81 8.98 -13.45
N ALA A 68 6.17 9.59 -14.58
CA ALA A 68 7.55 9.74 -14.99
C ALA A 68 8.32 10.63 -14.01
N ARG A 69 9.49 10.17 -13.55
CA ARG A 69 10.37 10.95 -12.67
C ARG A 69 11.34 11.83 -13.44
N THR A 70 11.34 11.76 -14.77
CA THR A 70 12.20 12.55 -15.64
C THR A 70 11.34 13.41 -16.56
N ALA A 71 11.85 14.59 -16.95
CA ALA A 71 11.17 15.47 -17.89
C ALA A 71 11.26 15.00 -19.36
N ALA A 72 11.93 13.87 -19.61
CA ALA A 72 12.23 13.35 -20.94
C ALA A 72 11.18 12.34 -21.42
N VAL A 73 9.93 12.44 -20.98
CA VAL A 73 8.84 11.53 -21.36
C VAL A 73 7.67 12.34 -21.88
N THR A 74 7.08 11.93 -23.02
CA THR A 74 6.04 12.71 -23.70
C THR A 74 4.75 12.78 -22.90
N GLU A 75 4.35 11.64 -22.32
CA GLU A 75 3.19 11.54 -21.44
C GLU A 75 3.66 11.17 -20.02
N PRO A 76 3.80 12.16 -19.12
CA PRO A 76 4.43 11.94 -17.82
C PRO A 76 3.52 11.21 -16.82
N LEU A 77 2.26 10.93 -17.17
CA LEU A 77 1.31 10.20 -16.34
C LEU A 77 0.53 9.23 -17.23
N VAL A 78 0.73 7.93 -17.01
CA VAL A 78 -0.05 6.87 -17.67
C VAL A 78 -0.83 6.07 -16.64
N GLN A 79 -1.97 5.50 -17.06
CA GLN A 79 -2.82 4.69 -16.18
C GLN A 79 -3.38 3.45 -16.90
N ALA A 80 -3.54 2.36 -16.16
CA ALA A 80 -4.11 1.12 -16.67
C ALA A 80 -4.87 0.35 -15.59
N THR A 81 -5.74 -0.58 -15.99
CA THR A 81 -6.43 -1.51 -15.07
C THR A 81 -5.58 -2.73 -14.71
N THR A 82 -4.49 -2.98 -15.46
CA THR A 82 -3.58 -4.12 -15.27
C THR A 82 -2.13 -3.65 -15.20
N ILE A 83 -1.28 -4.45 -14.55
CA ILE A 83 0.15 -4.13 -14.40
C ILE A 83 0.89 -4.23 -15.74
N ASP A 84 0.57 -5.23 -16.55
CA ASP A 84 1.16 -5.41 -17.88
C ASP A 84 0.76 -4.28 -18.83
N GLY A 85 -0.51 -3.86 -18.80
CA GLY A 85 -0.98 -2.72 -19.58
C GLY A 85 -0.27 -1.43 -19.18
N LEU A 86 -0.04 -1.22 -17.87
CA LEU A 86 0.72 -0.07 -17.39
C LEU A 86 2.16 -0.08 -17.92
N ARG A 87 2.81 -1.24 -17.89
CA ARG A 87 4.19 -1.40 -18.36
C ARG A 87 4.32 -1.14 -19.85
N THR A 88 3.37 -1.59 -20.67
CA THR A 88 3.33 -1.28 -22.10
C THR A 88 3.25 0.22 -22.32
N LEU A 89 2.32 0.91 -21.66
CA LEU A 89 2.19 2.37 -21.78
C LEU A 89 3.48 3.10 -21.36
N MET A 90 4.12 2.69 -20.26
CA MET A 90 5.40 3.27 -19.83
C MET A 90 6.48 3.17 -20.93
N ARG A 91 6.59 2.01 -21.59
CA ARG A 91 7.57 1.80 -22.68
C ARG A 91 7.22 2.56 -23.95
N GLU A 92 5.93 2.68 -24.27
CA GLU A 92 5.45 3.50 -25.39
C GLU A 92 5.82 4.97 -25.15
N SER A 93 5.54 5.51 -23.96
CA SER A 93 5.88 6.90 -23.60
C SER A 93 7.39 7.18 -23.66
N GLU A 94 8.23 6.23 -23.23
CA GLU A 94 9.69 6.33 -23.34
C GLU A 94 10.16 6.32 -24.81
N SER A 95 9.57 5.45 -25.64
CA SER A 95 9.92 5.31 -27.06
C SER A 95 9.55 6.55 -27.87
N GLU A 96 8.37 7.11 -27.61
CA GLU A 96 7.91 8.35 -28.24
C GLU A 96 8.81 9.53 -27.89
N ALA A 97 9.25 9.62 -26.63
CA ALA A 97 10.14 10.68 -26.22
C ALA A 97 11.54 10.58 -26.86
N ALA A 98 12.06 9.35 -27.00
CA ALA A 98 13.31 9.11 -27.73
C ALA A 98 13.19 9.51 -29.21
N ALA A 99 12.07 9.19 -29.87
CA ALA A 99 11.79 9.60 -31.24
C ALA A 99 11.71 11.13 -31.37
N GLY A 100 11.04 11.81 -30.44
CA GLY A 100 10.96 13.27 -30.38
C GLY A 100 12.34 13.94 -30.26
N MET A 101 13.22 13.41 -29.40
CA MET A 101 14.58 13.91 -29.26
C MET A 101 15.43 13.75 -30.53
N MET A 102 15.32 12.62 -31.23
CA MET A 102 16.07 12.38 -32.47
C MET A 102 15.61 13.31 -33.60
N GLY A 103 14.30 13.57 -33.72
CA GLY A 103 13.75 14.56 -34.64
C GLY A 103 14.26 15.98 -34.35
N ALA A 104 14.19 16.41 -33.08
CA ALA A 104 14.65 17.73 -32.67
C ALA A 104 16.15 17.96 -32.92
N ARG A 105 16.98 16.91 -32.79
CA ARG A 105 18.43 16.99 -33.06
C ARG A 105 18.73 17.10 -34.56
N ALA A 106 17.97 16.41 -35.42
CA ALA A 106 18.11 16.51 -36.87
C ALA A 106 17.73 17.89 -37.43
N GLN A 107 16.74 18.57 -36.84
CA GLN A 107 16.36 19.93 -37.23
C GLN A 107 17.41 20.98 -36.83
N ARG A 108 18.10 20.81 -35.69
CA ARG A 108 19.17 21.76 -35.26
C ARG A 108 20.43 21.70 -36.13
N GLY A 109 20.70 20.57 -36.78
CA GLY A 109 21.88 20.41 -37.65
C GLY A 109 21.71 20.99 -39.07
N ARG A 110 20.49 21.40 -39.45
CA ARG A 110 20.16 21.86 -40.82
C ARG A 110 20.14 23.39 -40.97
N ALA A 111 20.53 24.11 -39.93
CA ALA A 111 20.55 25.58 -39.87
C ALA A 111 21.97 26.16 -39.76
N ALA A 112 23.00 25.39 -40.11
CA ALA A 112 24.39 25.84 -40.16
C ALA A 112 24.91 25.81 -41.60
#